data_AF-E5VKH7-F1
#
_entry.id   AF-E5VKH7-F1
#
_cell.length_a   1.000
_cell.length_b   1.000
_cell.length_c   1.000
_cell.angle_alpha   90.00
_cell.angle_beta   90.00
_cell.angle_gamma   90.00
#
_symmetry.space_group_name_H-M   'P 1'
#
loop_
_entity.id
_entity.type
_entity.pdbx_description
1 polymer ?
#
loop_
_entity_poly.entity_id
_entity_poly.type
_entity_poly.pdbx_seq_one_letter_code
_entity_poly.pdbx_strand_id
1 'polypeptide(L)'
;MAKITENCIKLVKEFEGCYLKAYKDEVGVWTIGYGITNSDKSITGTTIKQGLVITKAQADTWLRKSLEKKYLPLVTRYNSKYDWNQNQIDALVSFCYNIGSIGGLTASGTRSNAEIAKKMLEYNKAGGKVYRGLTRRRKAEHDLFVKAVAGKKKNNQTSRSKKKTEGSKYMFNVSTVKKGSVGNDVELMQRLLRSRGYKGKDGETLEIDKSCGENTLHALEAFQKKNKLTADKICGKSTWKKLLLR
;
A
#
# COMPACT_ATOMS: atom_id res chain seq x y z
N MET A 1 0.70 -15.61 -12.22
CA MET A 1 -0.69 -15.47 -11.73
C MET A 1 -0.82 -14.17 -10.97
N ALA A 2 -1.94 -13.46 -11.15
CA ALA A 2 -2.30 -12.32 -10.33
C ALA A 2 -2.37 -12.75 -8.85
N LYS A 3 -1.86 -11.91 -7.95
CA LYS A 3 -1.86 -12.20 -6.51
C LYS A 3 -2.14 -10.94 -5.72
N ILE A 4 -2.67 -11.08 -4.51
CA ILE A 4 -2.76 -9.98 -3.56
C ILE A 4 -1.36 -9.62 -3.07
N THR A 5 -1.02 -8.34 -3.12
CA THR A 5 0.25 -7.84 -2.57
C THR A 5 0.04 -7.14 -1.23
N GLU A 6 1.14 -6.88 -0.53
CA GLU A 6 1.11 -6.03 0.66
C GLU A 6 0.65 -4.60 0.38
N ASN A 7 0.81 -4.10 -0.84
CA ASN A 7 0.32 -2.76 -1.19
C ASN A 7 -1.20 -2.74 -1.21
N CYS A 8 -1.84 -3.76 -1.81
CA CYS A 8 -3.29 -3.94 -1.76
C CYS A 8 -3.79 -4.02 -0.32
N ILE A 9 -3.15 -4.88 0.50
CA ILE A 9 -3.56 -5.07 1.90
C ILE A 9 -3.42 -3.77 2.69
N LYS A 10 -2.29 -3.07 2.58
CA LYS A 10 -2.08 -1.78 3.27
C LYS A 10 -3.10 -0.74 2.85
N LEU A 11 -3.38 -0.65 1.55
CA LEU A 11 -4.37 0.29 1.01
C LEU A 11 -5.76 0.01 1.59
N VAL A 12 -6.21 -1.24 1.62
CA VAL A 12 -7.50 -1.60 2.23
C VAL A 12 -7.50 -1.29 3.73
N LYS A 13 -6.46 -1.70 4.47
CA LYS A 13 -6.37 -1.45 5.92
C LYS A 13 -6.41 0.03 6.30
N GLU A 14 -5.87 0.91 5.45
CA GLU A 14 -5.90 2.36 5.66
C GLU A 14 -7.34 2.91 5.73
N PHE A 15 -8.28 2.32 4.97
CA PHE A 15 -9.64 2.82 4.86
C PHE A 15 -10.68 2.05 5.69
N GLU A 16 -10.48 0.75 5.93
CA GLU A 16 -11.48 -0.06 6.66
C GLU A 16 -11.42 0.11 8.18
N GLY A 17 -10.25 0.45 8.74
CA GLY A 17 -10.03 0.36 10.19
C GLY A 17 -10.07 -1.10 10.70
N CYS A 18 -9.78 -1.33 11.98
CA CYS A 18 -9.73 -2.69 12.54
C CYS A 18 -10.38 -2.78 13.91
N TYR A 19 -11.48 -3.52 14.00
CA TYR A 19 -12.25 -3.72 15.23
C TYR A 19 -12.16 -5.17 15.68
N LEU A 20 -11.49 -5.43 16.79
CA LEU A 20 -11.21 -6.80 17.25
C LEU A 20 -12.38 -7.46 17.98
N LYS A 21 -13.42 -6.69 18.33
CA LYS A 21 -14.67 -7.19 18.89
C LYS A 21 -15.79 -6.97 17.87
N ALA A 22 -16.65 -7.96 17.69
CA ALA A 22 -17.79 -7.86 16.79
C ALA A 22 -18.72 -6.71 17.21
N TYR A 23 -19.16 -5.93 16.23
CA TYR A 23 -20.07 -4.81 16.39
C TYR A 23 -21.13 -4.86 15.28
N LYS A 24 -22.23 -4.13 15.45
CA LYS A 24 -23.18 -3.88 14.37
C LYS A 24 -22.78 -2.60 13.65
N ASP A 25 -22.68 -2.64 12.32
CA ASP A 25 -22.48 -1.44 11.51
C ASP A 25 -23.74 -0.56 11.44
N GLU A 26 -23.68 0.53 10.68
CA GLU A 26 -24.75 1.52 10.55
C GLU A 26 -26.09 0.92 10.04
N VAL A 27 -26.05 -0.24 9.37
CA VAL A 27 -27.23 -0.93 8.85
C VAL A 27 -27.58 -2.19 9.66
N GLY A 28 -26.94 -2.40 10.81
CA GLY A 28 -27.27 -3.49 11.75
C GLY A 28 -26.59 -4.83 11.45
N VAL A 29 -25.65 -4.89 10.50
CA VAL A 29 -24.93 -6.11 10.13
C VAL A 29 -23.77 -6.35 11.09
N TRP A 30 -23.64 -7.59 11.57
CA TRP A 30 -22.51 -8.00 12.40
C TRP A 30 -21.19 -7.99 11.61
N THR A 31 -20.27 -7.15 12.07
CA THR A 31 -19.00 -6.84 11.42
C THR A 31 -17.84 -6.96 12.41
N ILE A 32 -16.67 -7.41 11.94
CA ILE A 32 -15.45 -7.55 12.74
C ILE A 32 -14.19 -7.41 11.88
N GLY A 33 -13.04 -7.16 12.50
CA GLY A 33 -11.77 -7.00 11.81
C GLY A 33 -11.81 -5.79 10.89
N TYR A 34 -11.48 -6.00 9.61
CA TYR A 34 -11.45 -4.97 8.57
C TYR A 34 -12.72 -4.99 7.69
N GLY A 35 -13.90 -5.08 8.29
CA GLY A 35 -15.16 -5.13 7.52
C GLY A 35 -15.64 -6.55 7.16
N ILE A 36 -15.19 -7.58 7.88
CA ILE A 36 -15.60 -8.97 7.66
C ILE A 36 -16.98 -9.20 8.27
N THR A 37 -17.88 -9.83 7.52
CA THR A 37 -19.27 -10.09 7.92
C THR A 37 -19.61 -11.57 7.83
N ASN A 38 -20.84 -11.95 8.17
CA ASN A 38 -21.33 -13.32 7.95
C ASN A 38 -21.40 -13.74 6.47
N SER A 39 -21.34 -12.80 5.53
CA SER A 39 -21.18 -13.14 4.10
C SER A 39 -19.82 -13.80 3.80
N ASP A 40 -18.85 -13.66 4.70
CA ASP A 40 -17.52 -14.24 4.61
C ASP A 40 -17.40 -15.50 5.49
N LYS A 41 -18.50 -16.13 5.91
CA LYS A 41 -18.48 -17.31 6.79
C LYS A 41 -17.67 -18.48 6.21
N SER A 42 -17.65 -18.66 4.89
CA SER A 42 -16.81 -19.65 4.20
C SER A 42 -15.29 -19.35 4.31
N ILE A 43 -14.93 -18.12 4.66
CA ILE A 43 -13.55 -17.65 4.85
C ILE A 43 -13.16 -17.73 6.33
N THR A 44 -14.05 -17.30 7.21
CA THR A 44 -13.79 -17.20 8.65
C THR A 44 -13.95 -18.55 9.35
N GLY A 45 -14.80 -19.44 8.83
CA GLY A 45 -15.17 -20.70 9.47
C GLY A 45 -16.05 -20.52 10.71
N THR A 46 -16.55 -19.31 10.97
CA THR A 46 -17.34 -19.01 12.18
C THR A 46 -18.40 -17.95 11.91
N THR A 47 -19.42 -17.92 12.77
CA THR A 47 -20.49 -16.92 12.70
C THR A 47 -20.06 -15.67 13.48
N ILE A 48 -20.05 -14.52 12.81
CA ILE A 48 -19.81 -13.21 13.42
C ILE A 48 -21.08 -12.79 14.16
N LYS A 49 -20.97 -12.67 15.49
CA LYS A 49 -22.09 -12.37 16.38
C LYS A 49 -21.59 -11.63 17.63
N GLN A 50 -22.52 -11.15 18.44
CA GLN A 50 -22.21 -10.49 19.71
C GLN A 50 -21.23 -11.31 20.56
N GLY A 51 -20.27 -10.62 21.16
CA GLY A 51 -19.29 -11.22 22.06
C GLY A 51 -18.09 -11.89 21.36
N LEU A 52 -18.12 -12.09 20.04
CA LEU A 52 -16.95 -12.58 19.32
C LEU A 52 -15.80 -11.56 19.40
N VAL A 53 -14.62 -12.04 19.81
CA VAL A 53 -13.36 -11.29 19.83
C VAL A 53 -12.32 -12.08 19.05
N ILE A 54 -11.49 -11.38 18.28
CA ILE A 54 -10.41 -11.96 17.48
C ILE A 54 -9.09 -11.25 17.75
N THR A 55 -7.99 -11.94 17.50
CA THR A 55 -6.66 -11.34 17.49
C THR A 55 -6.44 -10.51 16.23
N LYS A 56 -5.45 -9.60 16.29
CA LYS A 56 -5.01 -8.85 15.11
C LYS A 56 -4.54 -9.76 13.96
N ALA A 57 -3.87 -10.86 14.30
CA ALA A 57 -3.40 -11.84 13.31
C ALA A 57 -4.56 -12.56 12.61
N GLN A 58 -5.63 -12.89 13.34
CA GLN A 58 -6.86 -13.44 12.75
C GLN A 58 -7.53 -12.42 11.83
N ALA A 59 -7.66 -11.16 12.26
CA ALA A 59 -8.22 -10.08 11.43
C ALA A 59 -7.45 -9.90 10.11
N ASP A 60 -6.12 -9.89 10.20
CA ASP A 60 -5.21 -9.79 9.04
C ASP A 60 -5.35 -11.00 8.09
N THR A 61 -5.47 -12.21 8.67
CA THR A 61 -5.65 -13.45 7.91
C THR A 61 -7.00 -13.47 7.18
N TRP A 62 -8.08 -13.09 7.86
CA TRP A 62 -9.41 -13.03 7.27
C TRP A 62 -9.50 -11.99 6.16
N LEU A 63 -8.90 -10.81 6.35
CA LEU A 63 -8.80 -9.80 5.29
C LEU A 63 -8.08 -10.36 4.06
N ARG A 64 -6.88 -10.92 4.23
CA ARG A 64 -6.11 -11.48 3.09
C ARG A 64 -6.92 -12.53 2.34
N LYS A 65 -7.52 -13.49 3.04
CA LYS A 65 -8.33 -14.53 2.42
C LYS A 65 -9.56 -13.96 1.70
N SER A 66 -10.19 -12.93 2.24
CA SER A 66 -11.31 -12.23 1.57
C SER A 66 -10.85 -11.57 0.27
N LEU A 67 -9.75 -10.83 0.30
CA LEU A 67 -9.16 -10.23 -0.91
C LEU A 67 -8.81 -11.29 -1.96
N GLU A 68 -8.17 -12.39 -1.56
CA GLU A 68 -7.71 -13.45 -2.47
C GLU A 68 -8.85 -14.29 -3.05
N LYS A 69 -9.81 -14.70 -2.22
CA LYS A 69 -10.84 -15.68 -2.62
C LYS A 69 -12.12 -15.04 -3.17
N LYS A 70 -12.45 -13.82 -2.74
CA LYS A 70 -13.71 -13.15 -3.09
C LYS A 70 -13.49 -12.05 -4.12
N TYR A 71 -12.55 -11.14 -3.87
CA TYR A 71 -12.45 -9.90 -4.66
C TYR A 71 -11.46 -9.99 -5.82
N LEU A 72 -10.33 -10.69 -5.67
CA LEU A 72 -9.38 -10.89 -6.77
C LEU A 72 -10.03 -11.55 -8.00
N PRO A 73 -10.86 -12.61 -7.88
CA PRO A 73 -11.52 -13.22 -9.04
C PRO A 73 -12.43 -12.26 -9.80
N LEU A 74 -13.09 -11.32 -9.10
CA LEU A 74 -13.95 -10.31 -9.73
C LEU A 74 -13.16 -9.37 -10.64
N VAL A 75 -11.89 -9.13 -10.31
CA VAL A 75 -10.97 -8.31 -11.11
C VAL A 75 -10.34 -9.12 -12.24
N THR A 76 -9.78 -10.30 -11.94
CA THR A 76 -8.99 -11.08 -12.90
C THR A 76 -9.83 -11.70 -14.00
N ARG A 77 -11.16 -11.82 -13.84
CA ARG A 77 -12.05 -12.25 -14.92
C ARG A 77 -12.00 -11.34 -16.16
N TYR A 78 -11.57 -10.08 -16.01
CA TYR A 78 -11.38 -9.16 -17.15
C TYR A 78 -9.92 -9.07 -17.62
N ASN A 79 -9.02 -9.92 -17.11
CA ASN A 79 -7.59 -9.80 -17.41
C ASN A 79 -7.27 -10.08 -18.89
N SER A 80 -8.03 -10.96 -19.55
CA SER A 80 -7.90 -11.21 -20.99
C SER A 80 -8.23 -9.98 -21.85
N LYS A 81 -9.07 -9.08 -21.32
CA LYS A 81 -9.45 -7.84 -22.00
C LYS A 81 -8.44 -6.71 -21.79
N TYR A 82 -7.94 -6.58 -20.56
CA TYR A 82 -7.23 -5.36 -20.15
C TYR A 82 -5.73 -5.54 -19.90
N ASP A 83 -5.26 -6.78 -19.79
CA ASP A 83 -3.88 -7.14 -19.40
C ASP A 83 -3.40 -6.32 -18.19
N TRP A 84 -4.15 -6.39 -17.08
CA TRP A 84 -3.88 -5.57 -15.91
C TRP A 84 -2.48 -5.79 -15.36
N ASN A 85 -1.77 -4.70 -15.12
CA ASN A 85 -0.55 -4.76 -14.33
C ASN A 85 -0.88 -4.93 -12.84
N GLN A 86 0.13 -5.29 -12.03
CA GLN A 86 -0.10 -5.60 -10.61
C GLN A 86 -0.64 -4.40 -9.80
N ASN A 87 -0.22 -3.16 -10.10
CA ASN A 87 -0.75 -1.99 -9.40
C ASN A 87 -2.23 -1.77 -9.74
N GLN A 88 -2.63 -1.99 -11.00
CA GLN A 88 -4.03 -1.92 -11.42
C GLN A 88 -4.86 -2.99 -10.71
N ILE A 89 -4.36 -4.22 -10.62
CA ILE A 89 -5.02 -5.31 -9.88
C ILE A 89 -5.21 -4.93 -8.41
N ASP A 90 -4.15 -4.45 -7.75
CA ASP A 90 -4.20 -4.07 -6.33
C ASP A 90 -5.21 -2.94 -6.07
N ALA A 91 -5.21 -1.91 -6.92
CA ALA A 91 -6.16 -0.80 -6.86
C ALA A 91 -7.61 -1.25 -7.08
N LEU A 92 -7.85 -2.06 -8.12
CA LEU A 92 -9.18 -2.56 -8.45
C LEU A 92 -9.72 -3.53 -7.38
N VAL A 93 -8.87 -4.33 -6.75
CA VAL A 93 -9.29 -5.19 -5.63
C VAL A 93 -9.67 -4.34 -4.42
N SER A 94 -8.91 -3.29 -4.09
CA SER A 94 -9.26 -2.38 -2.99
C SER A 94 -10.58 -1.64 -3.24
N PHE A 95 -10.80 -1.19 -4.48
CA PHE A 95 -12.07 -0.63 -4.93
C PHE A 95 -13.22 -1.64 -4.79
N CYS A 96 -13.00 -2.86 -5.26
CA CYS A 96 -14.00 -3.93 -5.23
C CYS A 96 -14.36 -4.33 -3.78
N TYR A 97 -13.39 -4.33 -2.87
CA TYR A 97 -13.65 -4.57 -1.44
C TYR A 97 -14.63 -3.56 -0.85
N ASN A 98 -14.53 -2.28 -1.26
CA ASN A 98 -15.40 -1.22 -0.77
C ASN A 98 -16.81 -1.25 -1.38
N ILE A 99 -16.89 -1.50 -2.69
CA ILE A 99 -18.13 -1.36 -3.48
C ILE A 99 -18.84 -2.71 -3.63
N GLY A 100 -18.15 -3.83 -3.43
CA GLY A 100 -18.65 -5.19 -3.63
C GLY A 100 -18.54 -5.70 -5.08
N SER A 101 -18.20 -4.84 -6.04
CA SER A 101 -18.15 -5.17 -7.47
C SER A 101 -17.23 -4.22 -8.24
N ILE A 102 -16.74 -4.67 -9.40
CA ILE A 102 -16.09 -3.79 -10.39
C ILE A 102 -16.93 -3.59 -11.66
N GLY A 103 -18.07 -4.28 -11.79
CA GLY A 103 -18.87 -4.28 -13.03
C GLY A 103 -19.36 -2.89 -13.41
N GLY A 104 -19.82 -2.10 -12.43
CA GLY A 104 -20.21 -0.71 -12.67
C GLY A 104 -19.03 0.16 -13.10
N LEU A 105 -17.84 -0.06 -12.53
CA LEU A 105 -16.63 0.72 -12.83
C LEU A 105 -16.10 0.43 -14.23
N THR A 106 -16.13 -0.84 -14.67
CA THR A 106 -15.70 -1.23 -16.02
C THR A 106 -16.82 -1.10 -17.07
N ALA A 107 -18.04 -0.75 -16.64
CA ALA A 107 -19.26 -0.88 -17.44
C ALA A 107 -19.35 -2.25 -18.12
N SER A 108 -19.19 -3.30 -17.31
CA SER A 108 -19.12 -4.71 -17.73
C SER A 108 -18.08 -5.00 -18.81
N GLY A 109 -17.00 -4.23 -18.82
CA GLY A 109 -15.90 -4.39 -19.77
C GLY A 109 -15.98 -3.45 -20.97
N THR A 110 -16.93 -2.53 -21.08
CA THR A 110 -17.02 -1.64 -22.26
C THR A 110 -16.08 -0.44 -22.19
N ARG A 111 -15.69 0.01 -20.98
CA ARG A 111 -14.75 1.14 -20.80
C ARG A 111 -13.30 0.74 -21.06
N SER A 112 -12.52 1.66 -21.58
CA SER A 112 -11.05 1.62 -21.64
C SER A 112 -10.40 1.82 -20.27
N ASN A 113 -9.10 1.52 -20.16
CA ASN A 113 -8.32 1.77 -18.93
C ASN A 113 -8.32 3.24 -18.52
N ALA A 114 -8.25 4.16 -19.49
CA ALA A 114 -8.25 5.59 -19.24
C ALA A 114 -9.62 6.07 -18.71
N GLU A 115 -10.72 5.55 -19.25
CA GLU A 115 -12.06 5.85 -18.74
C GLU A 115 -12.30 5.26 -17.35
N ILE A 116 -11.81 4.04 -17.10
CA ILE A 116 -11.85 3.42 -15.77
C ILE A 116 -11.13 4.31 -14.76
N ALA A 117 -9.91 4.75 -15.06
CA ALA A 117 -9.15 5.64 -14.17
C ALA A 117 -9.94 6.92 -13.84
N LYS A 118 -10.49 7.60 -14.85
CA LYS A 118 -11.34 8.79 -14.63
C LYS A 118 -12.57 8.46 -13.77
N LYS A 119 -13.26 7.36 -14.08
CA LYS A 119 -14.48 6.94 -13.38
C LYS A 119 -14.23 6.57 -11.92
N MET A 120 -13.07 6.02 -11.55
CA MET A 120 -12.76 5.70 -10.15
C MET A 120 -12.98 6.89 -9.22
N LEU A 121 -12.62 8.11 -9.65
CA LEU A 121 -12.74 9.33 -8.85
C LEU A 121 -14.20 9.73 -8.58
N GLU A 122 -15.15 9.31 -9.41
CA GLU A 122 -16.58 9.62 -9.28
C GLU A 122 -17.29 8.74 -8.23
N TYR A 123 -16.70 7.62 -7.82
CA TYR A 123 -17.24 6.71 -6.79
C TYR A 123 -16.97 7.22 -5.37
N ASN A 124 -17.25 8.51 -5.15
CA ASN A 124 -17.04 9.21 -3.89
C ASN A 124 -18.34 9.60 -3.16
N LYS A 125 -19.48 9.07 -3.61
CA LYS A 125 -20.81 9.37 -3.08
C LYS A 125 -21.44 8.17 -2.37
N ALA A 126 -22.23 8.44 -1.33
CA ALA A 126 -23.16 7.49 -0.72
C ALA A 126 -24.49 8.20 -0.44
N GLY A 127 -25.64 7.58 -0.73
CA GLY A 127 -26.94 8.26 -0.63
C GLY A 127 -27.00 9.60 -1.38
N GLY A 128 -26.33 9.70 -2.54
CA GLY A 128 -26.25 10.92 -3.37
C GLY A 128 -25.27 12.00 -2.88
N LYS A 129 -24.78 11.94 -1.65
CA LYS A 129 -23.87 12.94 -1.06
C LYS A 129 -22.41 12.54 -1.23
N VAL A 130 -21.53 13.52 -1.50
CA VAL A 130 -20.07 13.31 -1.55
C VAL A 130 -19.50 13.15 -0.14
N TYR A 131 -18.65 12.15 0.06
CA TYR A 131 -17.94 11.92 1.32
C TYR A 131 -16.44 12.15 1.15
N ARG A 132 -15.85 12.93 2.06
CA ARG A 132 -14.41 13.20 2.10
C ARG A 132 -13.59 11.92 2.22
N GLY A 133 -14.05 10.96 3.02
CA GLY A 133 -13.41 9.65 3.18
C GLY A 133 -13.35 8.86 1.86
N LEU A 134 -14.46 8.78 1.15
CA LEU A 134 -14.52 8.11 -0.15
C LEU A 134 -13.69 8.85 -1.21
N THR A 135 -13.71 10.18 -1.21
CA THR A 135 -12.87 10.98 -2.13
C THR A 135 -11.38 10.67 -1.94
N ARG A 136 -10.91 10.63 -0.69
CA ARG A 136 -9.53 10.23 -0.37
C ARG A 136 -9.22 8.81 -0.82
N ARG A 137 -10.13 7.87 -0.58
CA ARG A 137 -9.98 6.47 -0.96
C ARG A 137 -9.86 6.29 -2.47
N ARG A 138 -10.81 6.85 -3.23
CA ARG A 138 -10.80 6.81 -4.69
C ARG A 138 -9.55 7.44 -5.28
N LYS A 139 -9.06 8.54 -4.70
CA LYS A 139 -7.79 9.14 -5.11
C LYS A 139 -6.61 8.20 -4.88
N ALA A 140 -6.49 7.59 -3.70
CA ALA A 140 -5.38 6.67 -3.41
C ALA A 140 -5.40 5.42 -4.32
N GLU A 141 -6.58 4.86 -4.57
CA GLU A 141 -6.77 3.76 -5.51
C GLU A 141 -6.44 4.17 -6.96
N HIS A 142 -6.92 5.33 -7.42
CA HIS A 142 -6.60 5.89 -8.73
C HIS A 142 -5.08 6.09 -8.90
N ASP A 143 -4.43 6.73 -7.94
CA ASP A 143 -3.00 7.03 -7.99
C ASP A 143 -2.16 5.73 -8.05
N LEU A 144 -2.63 4.66 -7.40
CA LEU A 144 -2.05 3.32 -7.56
C LEU A 144 -2.34 2.74 -8.94
N PHE A 145 -3.58 2.84 -9.43
CA PHE A 145 -3.99 2.28 -10.72
C PHE A 145 -3.20 2.84 -11.90
N VAL A 146 -2.96 4.17 -11.93
CA VAL A 146 -2.22 4.82 -13.03
C VAL A 146 -0.70 4.69 -12.87
N LYS A 147 -0.22 4.20 -11.73
CA LYS A 147 1.21 4.02 -11.49
C LYS A 147 1.77 2.92 -12.39
N ALA A 148 2.68 3.31 -13.28
CA ALA A 148 3.42 2.36 -14.10
C ALA A 148 4.16 1.33 -13.22
N VAL A 149 4.11 0.07 -13.65
CA VAL A 149 4.98 -0.97 -13.13
C VAL A 149 6.26 -0.92 -13.97
N ALA A 150 7.44 -0.91 -13.34
CA ALA A 150 8.70 -1.01 -14.07
C ALA A 150 8.63 -2.22 -15.02
N GLY A 151 8.70 -1.93 -16.33
CA GLY A 151 8.29 -2.87 -17.37
C GLY A 151 9.09 -4.17 -17.39
N LYS A 152 8.40 -5.25 -17.77
CA LYS A 152 9.01 -6.45 -18.33
C LYS A 152 9.99 -6.01 -19.44
N LYS A 153 11.30 -6.13 -19.21
CA LYS A 153 12.28 -6.02 -20.31
C LYS A 153 12.00 -7.14 -21.32
N LYS A 154 11.81 -6.78 -22.59
CA LYS A 154 11.94 -7.73 -23.71
C LYS A 154 13.32 -8.38 -23.60
N ASN A 155 13.35 -9.70 -23.75
CA ASN A 155 14.55 -10.52 -23.72
C ASN A 155 15.62 -9.99 -24.69
N ASN A 156 16.82 -9.75 -24.19
CA ASN A 156 18.01 -10.26 -24.86
C ASN A 156 18.87 -10.94 -23.80
N GLN A 157 19.21 -12.20 -24.07
CA GLN A 157 19.91 -13.11 -23.17
C GLN A 157 21.32 -12.62 -22.88
N THR A 158 21.75 -12.72 -21.60
CA THR A 158 23.01 -13.42 -21.28
C THR A 158 23.01 -13.90 -19.81
N SER A 159 22.94 -15.22 -19.70
CA SER A 159 23.37 -16.19 -18.69
C SER A 159 23.76 -15.82 -17.23
N ARG A 160 23.19 -16.66 -16.33
CA ARG A 160 23.68 -17.21 -15.04
C ARG A 160 23.71 -16.25 -13.84
N SER A 161 23.12 -16.55 -12.67
CA SER A 161 23.18 -17.80 -11.88
C SER A 161 22.01 -17.95 -10.87
N LYS A 162 21.97 -19.11 -10.22
CA LYS A 162 20.87 -19.84 -9.53
C LYS A 162 20.29 -19.23 -8.23
N LYS A 163 18.96 -19.40 -8.09
CA LYS A 163 18.12 -19.74 -6.90
C LYS A 163 18.68 -19.52 -5.48
N LYS A 164 17.95 -18.76 -4.64
CA LYS A 164 17.20 -19.28 -3.46
C LYS A 164 16.29 -18.21 -2.81
N THR A 165 15.26 -18.72 -2.15
CA THR A 165 14.03 -18.16 -1.57
C THR A 165 14.24 -17.08 -0.50
N GLU A 166 13.38 -16.04 -0.41
CA GLU A 166 13.16 -15.30 0.85
C GLU A 166 11.89 -14.41 0.85
N GLY A 167 11.13 -14.49 1.93
CA GLY A 167 9.97 -13.65 2.20
C GLY A 167 10.34 -12.27 2.76
N SER A 168 9.34 -11.39 2.83
CA SER A 168 9.36 -10.04 3.45
C SER A 168 10.00 -8.89 2.66
N LYS A 169 9.27 -8.38 1.65
CA LYS A 169 9.60 -7.18 0.84
C LYS A 169 9.66 -5.84 1.63
N TYR A 170 9.51 -5.87 2.96
CA TYR A 170 9.79 -4.70 3.81
C TYR A 170 11.09 -4.80 4.61
N MET A 171 12.06 -5.61 4.15
CA MET A 171 13.42 -5.63 4.69
C MET A 171 14.47 -5.35 3.59
N PHE A 172 14.54 -4.07 3.20
CA PHE A 172 15.68 -3.37 2.57
C PHE A 172 16.12 -3.79 1.16
N ASN A 173 15.46 -3.23 0.14
CA ASN A 173 16.17 -2.86 -1.09
C ASN A 173 16.04 -1.34 -1.32
N VAL A 174 16.52 -0.60 -0.34
CA VAL A 174 16.74 0.85 -0.40
C VAL A 174 18.15 1.07 -0.94
N SER A 175 18.29 1.95 -1.94
CA SER A 175 19.59 2.26 -2.51
C SER A 175 20.43 3.08 -1.53
N THR A 176 21.75 3.07 -1.74
CA THR A 176 22.66 3.94 -0.99
C THR A 176 22.37 5.40 -1.37
N VAL A 177 21.94 6.19 -0.39
CA VAL A 177 21.75 7.64 -0.57
C VAL A 177 23.02 8.38 -0.13
N LYS A 178 23.53 9.28 -0.97
CA LYS A 178 24.71 10.13 -0.74
C LYS A 178 24.50 11.53 -1.32
N LYS A 179 25.47 12.44 -1.18
CA LYS A 179 25.39 13.80 -1.75
C LYS A 179 24.99 13.74 -3.24
N GLY A 180 23.98 14.53 -3.62
CA GLY A 180 23.47 14.61 -4.99
C GLY A 180 22.57 13.45 -5.42
N SER A 181 22.32 12.45 -4.57
CA SER A 181 21.25 11.48 -4.82
C SER A 181 19.90 12.18 -4.86
N VAL A 182 19.00 11.69 -5.71
CA VAL A 182 17.62 12.18 -5.83
C VAL A 182 16.62 11.02 -5.86
N GLY A 183 15.35 11.29 -5.53
CA GLY A 183 14.24 10.36 -5.71
C GLY A 183 13.69 9.74 -4.42
N ASN A 184 12.96 8.64 -4.56
CA ASN A 184 12.09 8.13 -3.48
C ASN A 184 12.86 7.64 -2.23
N ASP A 185 14.09 7.14 -2.40
CA ASP A 185 14.92 6.74 -1.26
C ASP A 185 15.38 7.96 -0.46
N VAL A 186 15.66 9.10 -1.13
CA VAL A 186 15.94 10.37 -0.47
C VAL A 186 14.71 10.89 0.27
N GLU A 187 13.54 10.83 -0.38
CA GLU A 187 12.27 11.22 0.23
C GLU A 187 11.96 10.41 1.51
N LEU A 188 12.13 9.08 1.45
CA LEU A 188 11.93 8.20 2.59
C LEU A 188 12.90 8.54 3.73
N MET A 189 14.17 8.75 3.42
CA MET A 189 15.18 9.15 4.38
C MET A 189 14.83 10.49 5.05
N GLN A 190 14.47 11.51 4.26
CA GLN A 190 14.07 12.84 4.76
C GLN A 190 12.86 12.75 5.69
N ARG A 191 11.83 11.96 5.34
CA ARG A 191 10.66 11.73 6.21
C ARG A 191 11.04 11.06 7.54
N LEU A 192 11.92 10.06 7.50
CA LEU A 192 12.36 9.34 8.70
C LEU A 192 13.26 10.19 9.61
N LEU A 193 14.10 11.05 9.03
CA LEU A 193 14.92 12.02 9.76
C LEU A 193 14.04 13.11 10.38
N ARG A 194 13.15 13.71 9.59
CA ARG A 194 12.22 14.75 10.06
C ARG A 194 11.30 14.26 11.18
N SER A 195 10.72 13.07 11.02
CA SER A 195 9.86 12.47 12.07
C SER A 195 10.61 12.14 13.36
N ARG A 196 11.94 12.01 13.32
CA ARG A 196 12.81 11.84 14.49
C ARG A 196 13.40 13.15 15.00
N GLY A 197 12.94 14.30 14.47
CA GLY A 197 13.32 15.63 14.93
C GLY A 197 14.67 16.14 14.42
N TYR A 198 15.26 15.51 13.41
CA TYR A 198 16.48 16.04 12.80
C TYR A 198 16.16 17.19 11.85
N LYS A 199 17.02 18.21 11.90
CA LYS A 199 16.86 19.50 11.22
C LYS A 199 17.96 19.74 10.20
N GLY A 200 17.72 20.69 9.30
CA GLY A 200 18.72 21.18 8.36
C GLY A 200 19.87 21.90 9.05
N LYS A 201 20.92 22.22 8.28
CA LYS A 201 22.09 22.97 8.77
C LYS A 201 21.72 24.39 9.18
N ASP A 202 20.69 24.93 8.54
CA ASP A 202 20.02 26.20 8.83
C ASP A 202 19.24 26.20 10.17
N GLY A 203 19.10 25.06 10.84
CA GLY A 203 18.28 24.95 12.06
C GLY A 203 16.78 24.85 11.79
N GLU A 204 16.39 24.78 10.52
CA GLU A 204 15.00 24.66 10.08
C GLU A 204 14.56 23.21 9.95
N THR A 205 13.24 23.02 9.87
CA THR A 205 12.67 21.69 9.64
C THR A 205 13.13 21.16 8.29
N LEU A 206 13.59 19.91 8.25
CA LEU A 206 14.09 19.31 7.01
C LEU A 206 13.00 19.26 5.93
N GLU A 207 13.27 19.95 4.82
CA GLU A 207 12.43 19.92 3.62
C GLU A 207 12.45 18.55 2.96
N ILE A 208 11.32 18.15 2.37
CA ILE A 208 11.17 16.86 1.67
C ILE A 208 11.13 17.16 0.16
N ASP A 209 12.26 17.61 -0.36
CA ASP A 209 12.47 17.97 -1.77
C ASP A 209 12.94 16.77 -2.64
N LYS A 210 13.14 15.61 -2.01
CA LYS A 210 13.68 14.39 -2.62
C LYS A 210 15.11 14.56 -3.17
N SER A 211 15.84 15.58 -2.73
CA SER A 211 17.22 15.87 -3.10
C SER A 211 18.15 15.79 -1.90
N CYS A 212 19.25 15.06 -2.04
CA CYS A 212 20.24 14.90 -0.98
C CYS A 212 21.24 16.06 -1.01
N GLY A 213 20.74 17.26 -0.68
CA GLY A 213 21.49 18.50 -0.53
C GLY A 213 22.13 18.67 0.86
N GLU A 214 22.72 19.84 1.12
CA GLU A 214 23.50 20.09 2.33
C GLU A 214 22.71 19.95 3.63
N ASN A 215 21.46 20.42 3.64
CA ASN A 215 20.56 20.27 4.79
C ASN A 215 20.24 18.80 5.08
N THR A 216 19.99 17.99 4.05
CA THR A 216 19.75 16.55 4.17
C THR A 216 20.99 15.81 4.67
N LEU A 217 22.18 16.18 4.20
CA LEU A 217 23.45 15.60 4.65
C LEU A 217 23.77 15.96 6.10
N HIS A 218 23.48 17.18 6.53
CA HIS A 218 23.64 17.59 7.93
C HIS A 218 22.75 16.77 8.86
N ALA A 219 21.46 16.64 8.53
CA ALA A 219 20.51 15.83 9.29
C ALA A 219 20.92 14.35 9.35
N LEU A 220 21.41 13.80 8.24
CA LEU A 220 21.90 12.43 8.15
C LEU A 220 23.14 12.21 9.03
N GLU A 221 24.11 13.11 8.99
CA GLU A 221 25.31 13.05 9.83
C GLU A 221 24.95 13.10 11.31
N ALA A 222 24.06 14.02 11.70
CA ALA A 222 23.58 14.15 13.08
C ALA A 222 22.89 12.86 13.55
N PHE A 223 22.09 12.23 12.68
CA PHE A 223 21.49 10.93 12.96
C PHE A 223 22.54 9.83 13.15
N GLN A 224 23.54 9.75 12.29
CA GLN A 224 24.60 8.76 12.40
C GLN A 224 25.39 8.92 13.70
N LYS A 225 25.79 10.15 14.05
CA LYS A 225 26.49 10.47 15.32
C LYS A 225 25.64 10.06 16.53
N LYS A 226 24.37 10.47 16.59
CA LYS A 226 23.48 10.15 17.71
C LYS A 226 23.23 8.65 17.88
N ASN A 227 23.28 7.89 16.79
CA ASN A 227 23.06 6.44 16.80
C ASN A 227 24.34 5.61 16.84
N LYS A 228 25.51 6.23 17.09
CA LYS A 228 26.82 5.56 17.15
C LYS A 228 27.14 4.78 15.85
N LEU A 229 26.75 5.34 14.71
CA LEU A 229 27.11 4.85 13.38
C LEU A 229 28.27 5.68 12.82
N THR A 230 28.95 5.15 11.80
CA THR A 230 29.92 5.94 11.02
C THR A 230 29.24 7.18 10.45
N ALA A 231 29.74 8.37 10.79
CA ALA A 231 29.18 9.66 10.36
C ALA A 231 29.71 10.09 8.98
N ASP A 232 29.57 9.20 7.99
CA ASP A 232 30.09 9.35 6.63
C ASP A 232 29.15 10.12 5.68
N LYS A 233 27.98 10.56 6.17
CA LYS A 233 26.93 11.22 5.36
C LYS A 233 26.39 10.33 4.24
N ILE A 234 26.53 9.02 4.37
CA ILE A 234 26.03 8.03 3.43
C ILE A 234 24.98 7.17 4.13
N CYS A 235 23.76 7.19 3.61
CA CYS A 235 22.72 6.29 4.07
C CYS A 235 22.88 4.92 3.38
N GLY A 236 23.85 4.15 3.88
CA GLY A 236 24.08 2.77 3.51
C GLY A 236 23.21 1.80 4.33
N LYS A 237 23.48 0.49 4.19
CA LYS A 237 22.68 -0.58 4.81
C LYS A 237 22.51 -0.42 6.34
N SER A 238 23.58 -0.07 7.05
CA SER A 238 23.57 0.12 8.51
C SER A 238 22.71 1.31 8.94
N THR A 239 22.85 2.44 8.26
CA THR A 239 22.05 3.65 8.48
C THR A 239 20.59 3.40 8.18
N TRP A 240 20.28 2.74 7.06
CA TRP A 240 18.93 2.35 6.70
C TRP A 240 18.29 1.44 7.73
N LYS A 241 19.01 0.40 8.18
CA LYS A 241 18.55 -0.51 9.23
C LYS A 241 18.14 0.27 10.48
N LYS A 242 18.93 1.26 10.90
CA LYS A 242 18.62 2.08 12.07
C LYS A 242 17.47 3.07 11.83
N LEU A 243 17.31 3.61 10.62
CA LEU A 243 16.21 4.52 10.28
C LEU A 243 14.86 3.79 10.17
N LEU A 244 14.85 2.53 9.75
CA LEU A 244 13.63 1.76 9.53
C LEU A 244 13.18 0.96 10.76
N LEU A 245 14.09 0.70 11.70
CA LEU A 245 13.75 0.11 12.99
C LEU A 245 13.44 1.21 14.01
N ARG A 246 12.38 1.03 14.81
CA ARG A 246 12.06 1.91 15.94
C ARG A 246 12.88 1.51 17.15
#